data_AF-A0A3D5WLC0-F1
#
_entry.id   AF-A0A3D5WLC0-F1
#
_cell.length_a   1.000
_cell.length_b   1.000
_cell.length_c   1.000
_cell.angle_alpha   90.00
_cell.angle_beta   90.00
_cell.angle_gamma   90.00
#
_symmetry.space_group_name_H-M   'P 1'
#
loop_
_entity.id
_entity.type
_entity.pdbx_description
1 polymer ?
#
loop_
_entity_poly.entity_id
_entity_poly.type
_entity_poly.pdbx_seq_one_letter_code
_entity_poly.pdbx_strand_id
1 'polypeptide(L)' 'KIDLPSAEPERVKEEIEDIIGLDASDAPLISAKMGTNIDEVLEQIISKIPAPNGDPDAPLQALIFDSIYD' A
#
# COMPACT_ATOMS: atom_id res chain seq x y z
N LYS A 1 -12.37 -2.30 2.36
CA LYS A 1 -13.61 -2.84 2.98
C LYS A 1 -14.70 -2.98 1.90
N ILE A 2 -14.35 -3.60 0.78
CA ILE A 2 -15.29 -3.77 -0.35
C ILE A 2 -16.43 -4.75 -0.01
N ASP A 3 -16.27 -5.49 1.08
CA ASP A 3 -17.26 -6.42 1.64
C ASP A 3 -18.52 -5.74 2.19
N LEU A 4 -18.49 -4.43 2.41
CA LEU A 4 -19.64 -3.72 2.97
C LEU A 4 -20.67 -3.40 1.87
N PRO A 5 -21.98 -3.58 2.13
CA PRO A 5 -23.03 -3.18 1.18
C PRO A 5 -23.02 -1.70 0.83
N SER A 6 -22.47 -0.87 1.73
CA SER A 6 -22.31 0.57 1.57
C SER A 6 -20.98 0.96 0.91
N ALA A 7 -20.16 0.00 0.48
CA ALA A 7 -18.90 0.30 -0.17
C ALA A 7 -19.15 0.86 -1.57
N GLU A 8 -18.48 1.96 -1.91
CA GLU A 8 -18.54 2.59 -3.23
C GLU A 8 -17.13 2.70 -3.83
N PRO A 9 -16.46 1.59 -4.20
CA PRO A 9 -15.04 1.62 -4.54
C PRO A 9 -14.72 2.51 -5.75
N GLU A 10 -15.61 2.56 -6.74
CA GLU A 10 -15.33 3.32 -7.97
C GLU A 10 -15.46 4.83 -7.76
N ARG A 11 -16.44 5.27 -6.96
CA ARG A 11 -16.51 6.67 -6.52
C ARG A 11 -15.26 7.06 -5.74
N VAL A 12 -14.76 6.17 -4.87
CA VAL A 12 -13.55 6.43 -4.09
C VAL A 12 -12.30 6.48 -4.97
N LYS A 13 -12.20 5.66 -6.03
CA LYS A 13 -11.11 5.76 -7.00
C LYS A 13 -11.13 7.09 -7.73
N GLU A 14 -12.29 7.53 -8.20
CA GLU A 14 -12.47 8.84 -8.83
C GLU A 14 -12.06 9.98 -7.88
N GLU A 15 -12.48 9.91 -6.61
CA GLU A 15 -12.07 10.89 -5.60
C GLU A 15 -10.55 10.89 -5.34
N ILE A 16 -9.88 9.74 -5.39
CA ILE A 16 -8.42 9.66 -5.26
C ILE A 16 -7.74 10.37 -6.44
N GLU A 17 -8.24 10.16 -7.66
CA GLU A 17 -7.71 10.81 -8.87
C GLU A 17 -7.95 12.33 -8.82
N ASP A 18 -9.17 12.77 -8.52
CA ASP A 18 -9.57 14.17 -8.55
C ASP A 18 -8.97 15.00 -7.39
N ILE A 19 -8.90 14.41 -6.18
CA ILE A 19 -8.53 15.15 -4.96
C ILE A 19 -7.05 14.96 -4.63
N ILE A 20 -6.53 13.72 -4.73
CA ILE A 20 -5.15 13.40 -4.36
C ILE A 20 -4.22 13.53 -5.58
N GLY A 21 -4.75 13.36 -6.80
CA GLY A 21 -3.95 13.42 -8.02
C GLY A 21 -3.13 12.16 -8.28
N LEU A 22 -3.54 11.02 -7.70
CA LEU A 22 -2.90 9.72 -7.92
C LEU A 22 -3.74 8.88 -8.86
N ASP A 23 -3.09 8.20 -9.80
CA ASP A 23 -3.74 7.19 -10.63
C ASP A 23 -4.28 6.05 -9.75
N ALA A 24 -5.60 5.89 -9.74
CA ALA A 24 -6.29 4.89 -8.96
C ALA A 24 -6.90 3.78 -9.83
N SER A 25 -6.65 3.82 -11.14
CA SER A 25 -7.22 2.87 -12.10
C SER A 25 -6.88 1.42 -11.75
N ASP A 26 -5.65 1.20 -11.26
CA ASP A 26 -5.15 -0.11 -10.84
C ASP A 26 -5.24 -0.36 -9.32
N ALA A 27 -5.93 0.50 -8.56
CA ALA A 27 -6.01 0.32 -7.11
C ALA A 27 -6.70 -1.02 -6.75
N PRO A 28 -6.06 -1.89 -5.94
CA PRO A 28 -6.58 -3.21 -5.64
C PRO A 28 -7.82 -3.10 -4.75
N LEU A 29 -8.89 -3.77 -5.16
CA LEU A 29 -10.17 -3.75 -4.45
C LEU A 29 -10.18 -4.86 -3.41
N ILE A 30 -9.92 -4.51 -2.14
CA ILE A 30 -9.65 -5.52 -1.10
C ILE A 30 -10.59 -5.49 0.10
N SER A 31 -10.76 -6.67 0.69
CA SER A 31 -11.36 -6.85 2.01
C SER A 31 -10.41 -7.62 2.92
N ALA A 32 -9.74 -6.90 3.83
CA ALA A 32 -8.93 -7.52 4.89
C ALA A 32 -9.78 -8.39 5.83
N LYS A 33 -11.06 -8.07 6.02
CA LYS A 33 -11.97 -8.83 6.89
C LYS A 33 -12.30 -10.20 6.29
N MET A 34 -12.55 -10.25 4.98
CA MET A 34 -12.90 -11.49 4.27
C MET A 34 -11.71 -12.18 3.61
N GLY A 35 -10.53 -11.56 3.64
CA GLY A 35 -9.33 -12.05 2.96
C GLY A 35 -9.41 -11.93 1.43
N THR A 36 -10.23 -11.03 0.90
CA THR A 36 -10.43 -10.86 -0.55
C THR A 36 -9.31 -10.01 -1.15
N ASN A 37 -8.68 -10.51 -2.22
CA ASN A 37 -7.67 -9.85 -3.06
C ASN A 37 -6.43 -9.36 -2.30
N ILE A 38 -6.04 -10.07 -1.23
CA ILE A 38 -4.85 -9.71 -0.44
C ILE A 38 -3.56 -9.97 -1.22
N ASP A 39 -3.57 -11.03 -2.01
CA ASP A 39 -2.55 -11.39 -2.99
C ASP A 39 -2.30 -10.29 -4.02
N GLU A 40 -3.34 -9.59 -4.50
CA GLU A 40 -3.16 -8.44 -5.40
C GLU A 40 -2.36 -7.31 -4.75
N VAL A 41 -2.57 -7.06 -3.44
CA VAL A 41 -1.78 -6.06 -2.70
C VAL A 41 -0.31 -6.46 -2.65
N LEU A 42 -0.03 -7.73 -2.35
CA LEU A 42 1.34 -8.24 -2.28
C LEU A 42 2.04 -8.16 -3.64
N GLU A 43 1.35 -8.52 -4.72
CA GLU A 43 1.89 -8.45 -6.07
C GLU A 43 2.17 -7.00 -6.50
N GLN A 44 1.29 -6.06 -6.15
CA GLN A 44 1.54 -4.64 -6.41
C GLN A 44 2.70 -4.08 -5.61
N ILE A 45 2.90 -4.49 -4.35
CA ILE A 45 4.06 -4.12 -3.56
C ILE A 45 5.34 -4.58 -4.25
N ILE A 46 5.39 -5.85 -4.69
CA ILE A 46 6.56 -6.43 -5.37
C ILE A 46 6.87 -5.71 -6.68
N SER A 47 5.84 -5.42 -7.47
CA SER A 47 6.00 -4.85 -8.82
C SER A 47 6.24 -3.34 -8.83
N LYS A 48 5.67 -2.59 -7.87
CA LYS A 48 5.73 -1.12 -7.86
C LYS A 48 6.80 -0.55 -6.94
N ILE A 49 7.15 -1.23 -5.85
CA ILE A 49 8.12 -0.72 -4.88
C ILE A 49 9.52 -1.24 -5.24
N PRO A 50 10.48 -0.36 -5.56
CA PRO A 50 11.83 -0.80 -5.86
C PRO A 50 12.51 -1.34 -4.59
N ALA A 51 13.45 -2.27 -4.79
CA ALA A 51 14.32 -2.72 -3.72
C ALA A 51 15.11 -1.54 -3.11
N PRO A 52 15.39 -1.58 -1.79
CA PRO A 52 16.22 -0.55 -1.16
C PRO A 52 17.64 -0.58 -1.73
N ASN A 53 18.25 0.60 -1.86
CA ASN A 53 19.64 0.75 -2.27
C ASN A 53 20.54 0.93 -1.04
N GLY A 54 21.73 0.33 -1.07
CA GLY A 54 22.71 0.46 0.01
C GLY A 54 24.00 -0.30 -0.29
N ASP A 55 25.05 0.03 0.47
CA ASP A 55 26.36 -0.62 0.40
C ASP A 55 26.65 -1.37 1.71
N PRO A 56 26.76 -2.71 1.69
CA PRO A 56 27.11 -3.51 2.88
C PRO A 56 28.50 -3.20 3.46
N ASP A 57 29.41 -2.64 2.66
CA ASP A 57 30.80 -2.35 3.07
C ASP A 57 30.96 -0.91 3.58
N ALA A 58 29.93 -0.06 3.47
CA ALA A 58 29.95 1.31 3.95
C ALA A 58 29.80 1.40 5.49
N PRO A 59 30.21 2.52 6.12
CA PRO A 59 29.94 2.76 7.53
C PRO A 59 28.45 2.65 7.89
N LEU A 60 28.15 2.10 9.07
CA LEU A 60 26.76 1.91 9.54
C LEU A 60 25.98 3.24 9.53
N GLN A 61 24.85 3.23 8.84
CA GLN A 61 23.85 4.29 8.86
C GLN A 61 22.48 3.66 9.09
N ALA A 62 21.84 3.99 10.21
CA ALA A 62 20.53 3.44 10.58
C ALA A 62 19.59 4.58 11.03
N LEU A 63 18.32 4.50 10.61
CA LEU A 63 17.27 5.42 11.01
C LEU A 63 16.41 4.77 12.09
N ILE A 64 16.40 5.34 13.30
CA ILE A 64 15.42 4.99 14.33
C ILE A 64 14.10 5.66 13.93
N PHE A 65 13.06 4.87 13.69
CA PHE A 65 11.73 5.36 13.32
C PHE A 65 10.66 5.05 14.36
N ASP A 66 10.90 4.08 15.25
CA ASP A 66 9.99 3.70 16.34
C ASP A 66 10.79 3.14 17.53
N SER A 67 10.23 3.19 18.74
CA SER A 67 10.83 2.67 19.97
C SER A 67 9.78 2.24 20.98
N ILE A 68 10.03 1.12 21.66
CA ILE A 68 9.19 0.61 22.75
C ILE A 68 10.00 0.63 24.04
N TYR A 69 9.36 0.97 25.16
CA TYR A 69 9.95 0.86 26.48
C TYR A 69 9.82 -0.58 26.99
N ASP A 70 10.90 -1.13 27.53
CA ASP A 70 10.98 -2.48 28.11
C ASP A 70 10.44 -2.50 29.55
#